data_AF-A0A448UT12-F1
#
_entry.id   AF-A0A448UT12-F1
#
_cell.length_a   1.000
_cell.length_b   1.000
_cell.length_c   1.000
_cell.angle_alpha   90.00
_cell.angle_beta   90.00
_cell.angle_gamma   90.00
#
_symmetry.space_group_name_H-M   'P 1'
#
loop_
_entity.id
_entity.type
_entity.pdbx_description
1 polymer ?
#
loop_
_entity_poly.entity_id
_entity_poly.type
_entity_poly.pdbx_seq_one_letter_code
_entity_poly.pdbx_strand_id
1 'polypeptide(L)'
;MRYLVGSVTRLNLWLEPKEVEDKMPFPSTKIARQARIVELLQTRRVRSQAELAQYLTDDGMKVTQATLSRDLVEIGAERIRDEGAGLIYAVPNYPARRGEGQLPMHA
;
A
#
# COMPACT_ATOMS: atom_id res chain seq x y z
N MET A 1 -40.53 -3.26 -53.48
CA MET A 1 -39.42 -2.29 -53.44
C MET A 1 -38.25 -2.85 -52.65
N ARG A 2 -37.08 -2.98 -53.30
CA ARG A 2 -35.67 -2.92 -52.85
C ARG A 2 -35.25 -3.39 -51.42
N TYR A 3 -34.41 -4.42 -51.45
CA TYR A 3 -33.37 -4.96 -50.54
C TYR A 3 -32.69 -4.04 -49.51
N LEU A 4 -32.30 -4.61 -48.35
CA LEU A 4 -30.88 -4.80 -47.97
C LEU A 4 -30.71 -5.86 -46.86
N VAL A 5 -29.93 -6.90 -47.17
CA VAL A 5 -29.32 -7.87 -46.25
C VAL A 5 -27.94 -7.35 -45.86
N GLY A 6 -27.57 -7.52 -44.59
CA GLY A 6 -26.18 -7.70 -44.15
C GLY A 6 -25.39 -6.41 -43.85
N SER A 7 -24.80 -6.35 -42.66
CA SER A 7 -23.35 -6.50 -42.49
C SER A 7 -22.96 -6.28 -41.02
N VAL A 8 -22.71 -7.37 -40.30
CA VAL A 8 -21.80 -7.34 -39.15
C VAL A 8 -20.39 -7.35 -39.74
N THR A 9 -19.77 -6.17 -39.90
CA THR A 9 -18.36 -6.09 -40.33
C THR A 9 -17.61 -5.00 -39.56
N ARG A 10 -17.00 -5.42 -38.45
CA ARG A 10 -15.58 -5.26 -38.12
C ARG A 10 -14.84 -4.13 -38.86
N LEU A 11 -14.42 -3.05 -38.17
CA LEU A 11 -13.19 -2.26 -38.45
C LEU A 11 -13.06 -1.03 -37.51
N ASN A 12 -12.24 -1.18 -36.47
CA ASN A 12 -11.32 -0.15 -35.93
C ASN A 12 -10.29 -0.96 -35.11
N LEU A 13 -9.26 -1.51 -35.74
CA LEU A 13 -7.98 -0.85 -36.04
C LEU A 13 -7.32 -0.31 -34.76
N TRP A 14 -6.60 -1.22 -34.10
CA TRP A 14 -5.29 -1.02 -33.46
C TRP A 14 -4.99 0.39 -32.97
N LEU A 15 -5.43 0.69 -31.74
CA LEU A 15 -4.70 1.63 -30.90
C LEU A 15 -3.66 0.82 -30.11
N GLU A 16 -2.42 1.27 -30.21
CA GLU A 16 -1.18 0.60 -29.80
C GLU A 16 -1.27 -0.10 -28.43
N PRO A 17 -0.61 -1.26 -28.24
CA PRO A 17 -0.33 -1.73 -26.90
C PRO A 17 0.55 -0.66 -26.25
N LYS A 18 -0.07 0.20 -25.45
CA LYS A 18 0.67 1.02 -24.50
C LYS A 18 1.38 -0.02 -23.64
N GLU A 19 2.68 -0.11 -23.79
CA GLU A 19 3.58 -0.67 -22.80
C GLU A 19 3.39 0.13 -21.51
N VAL A 20 2.27 -0.10 -20.82
CA VAL A 20 2.28 -0.07 -19.38
C VAL A 20 3.12 -1.28 -19.03
N GLU A 21 4.42 -1.03 -18.93
CA GLU A 21 5.38 -1.81 -18.17
C GLU A 21 4.75 -1.96 -16.79
N ASP A 22 3.88 -2.97 -16.68
CA ASP A 22 3.44 -3.55 -15.45
C ASP A 22 4.76 -4.07 -14.87
N LYS A 23 5.45 -3.20 -14.10
CA LYS A 23 6.54 -3.61 -13.22
C LYS A 23 5.95 -4.77 -12.45
N MET A 24 6.26 -5.99 -12.91
CA MET A 24 5.75 -7.22 -12.35
C MET A 24 6.02 -7.12 -10.85
N PRO A 25 5.01 -7.30 -9.99
CA PRO A 25 5.26 -7.30 -8.56
C PRO A 25 6.33 -8.35 -8.30
N PHE A 26 7.50 -7.92 -7.83
CA PHE A 26 8.42 -8.87 -7.21
C PHE A 26 7.58 -9.62 -6.18
N PRO A 27 7.52 -10.96 -6.21
CA PRO A 27 6.82 -11.71 -5.18
C PRO A 27 7.61 -11.54 -3.89
N SER A 28 7.38 -10.43 -3.19
CA SER A 28 7.76 -10.29 -1.80
C SER A 28 6.96 -11.36 -1.08
N THR A 29 7.66 -12.30 -0.45
CA THR A 29 6.99 -13.30 0.38
C THR A 29 6.11 -12.58 1.41
N LYS A 30 5.03 -13.24 1.84
CA LYS A 30 4.14 -12.71 2.86
C LYS A 30 4.91 -12.19 4.08
N ILE A 31 5.91 -12.96 4.54
CA ILE A 31 6.77 -12.59 5.68
C ILE A 31 7.56 -11.30 5.39
N ALA A 32 8.19 -11.18 4.22
CA ALA A 32 8.95 -9.97 3.87
C ALA A 32 8.05 -8.73 3.83
N ARG A 33 6.84 -8.86 3.27
CA ARG A 33 5.85 -7.77 3.24
C ARG A 33 5.39 -7.38 4.64
N GLN A 34 5.04 -8.35 5.47
CA GLN A 34 4.58 -8.08 6.83
C GLN A 34 5.68 -7.43 7.69
N ALA A 35 6.93 -7.90 7.58
CA ALA A 35 8.07 -7.28 8.22
C ALA A 35 8.24 -5.82 7.80
N ARG A 36 8.10 -5.53 6.50
CA ARG A 36 8.21 -4.15 6.00
C ARG A 36 7.06 -3.26 6.46
N ILE A 37 5.83 -3.77 6.47
CA ILE A 37 4.66 -3.05 7.02
C ILE A 37 4.92 -2.67 8.48
N VAL A 38 5.39 -3.62 9.29
CA VAL A 38 5.70 -3.40 10.71
C VAL A 38 6.74 -2.29 10.89
N GLU A 39 7.81 -2.30 10.09
CA GLU A 39 8.85 -1.25 10.13
C GLU A 39 8.29 0.13 9.74
N LEU A 40 7.46 0.20 8.69
CA LEU A 40 6.83 1.44 8.25
C LEU A 40 5.91 2.02 9.34
N LEU A 41 5.12 1.18 10.00
CA LEU A 41 4.23 1.60 11.09
C LEU A 41 4.99 2.06 12.35
N GLN A 42 6.23 1.63 12.55
CA GLN A 42 7.08 2.07 13.67
C GLN A 42 7.83 3.36 13.39
N THR A 43 8.16 3.61 12.14
CA THR A 43 9.02 4.72 11.73
C THR A 43 8.23 5.90 11.18
N ARG A 44 6.99 5.68 10.74
CA ARG A 44 6.15 6.69 10.08
C ARG A 44 4.76 6.73 10.68
N ARG A 45 4.16 7.93 10.64
CA ARG A 45 2.77 8.15 11.03
C ARG A 45 1.84 7.87 9.84
N VAL A 46 1.47 6.61 9.67
CA VAL A 46 0.63 6.17 8.55
C VAL A 46 -0.86 6.38 8.88
N ARG A 47 -1.53 7.26 8.13
CA ARG A 47 -2.93 7.64 8.35
C ARG A 47 -3.92 6.79 7.58
N SER A 48 -3.48 6.12 6.52
CA SER A 48 -4.35 5.31 5.66
C SER A 48 -3.65 4.11 5.02
N GLN A 49 -4.43 3.12 4.61
CA GLN A 49 -3.94 1.98 3.83
C GLN A 49 -3.38 2.39 2.47
N ALA A 50 -3.94 3.42 1.83
CA ALA A 50 -3.44 3.95 0.56
C ALA A 50 -2.04 4.55 0.72
N GLU A 51 -1.81 5.29 1.81
CA GLU A 51 -0.50 5.84 2.15
C GLU A 51 0.53 4.72 2.40
N LEU A 52 0.14 3.68 3.15
CA LEU A 52 1.01 2.52 3.37
C LEU A 52 1.34 1.77 2.07
N ALA A 53 0.37 1.62 1.18
CA ALA A 53 0.57 1.01 -0.13
C ALA A 53 1.54 1.84 -1.00
N GLN A 54 1.51 3.17 -0.89
CA GLN A 54 2.47 4.03 -1.57
C GLN A 54 3.89 3.79 -1.07
N TYR A 55 4.11 3.78 0.25
CA TYR A 55 5.44 3.50 0.80
C TYR A 55 5.97 2.13 0.38
N LEU A 56 5.13 1.10 0.38
CA LEU A 56 5.50 -0.23 -0.10
C LEU A 56 5.84 -0.22 -1.59
N THR A 57 5.09 0.53 -2.39
CA THR A 57 5.35 0.68 -3.84
C THR A 57 6.66 1.40 -4.10
N ASP A 58 6.98 2.43 -3.32
CA ASP A 58 8.25 3.15 -3.38
C ASP A 58 9.44 2.22 -3.04
N ASP A 59 9.22 1.24 -2.16
CA ASP A 59 10.17 0.16 -1.84
C ASP A 59 10.17 -0.98 -2.89
N GLY A 60 9.43 -0.84 -4.00
CA GLY A 60 9.35 -1.84 -5.07
C GLY A 60 8.35 -2.97 -4.82
N MET A 61 7.54 -2.88 -3.75
CA MET A 61 6.55 -3.88 -3.36
C MET A 61 5.12 -3.41 -3.67
N LYS A 62 4.63 -3.77 -4.86
CA LYS A 62 3.22 -3.51 -5.22
C LYS A 62 2.28 -4.45 -4.46
N VAL A 63 1.29 -3.89 -3.79
CA VAL A 63 0.30 -4.63 -3.00
C VAL A 63 -1.10 -4.14 -3.32
N THR A 64 -2.09 -5.04 -3.26
CA THR A 64 -3.50 -4.64 -3.36
C THR A 64 -4.03 -4.21 -1.99
N GLN A 65 -5.12 -3.44 -1.99
CA GLN A 65 -5.80 -3.05 -0.76
C GLN A 65 -6.31 -4.26 0.05
N ALA A 66 -6.80 -5.31 -0.63
CA ALA A 66 -7.26 -6.53 0.02
C ALA A 66 -6.10 -7.27 0.73
N THR A 67 -4.95 -7.37 0.07
CA THR A 67 -3.73 -7.96 0.65
C THR A 67 -3.30 -7.18 1.89
N LEU A 68 -3.20 -5.86 1.77
CA LEU A 68 -2.75 -4.98 2.83
C LEU A 68 -3.69 -5.00 4.05
N SER A 69 -5.00 -5.01 3.81
CA SER A 69 -6.01 -5.14 4.86
C SER A 69 -5.83 -6.43 5.65
N ARG A 70 -5.63 -7.57 4.95
CA ARG A 70 -5.40 -8.85 5.58
C ARG A 70 -4.10 -8.88 6.38
N ASP A 71 -3.02 -8.33 5.84
CA ASP A 71 -1.74 -8.28 6.56
C ASP A 71 -1.82 -7.42 7.82
N LEU A 72 -2.50 -6.27 7.76
CA LEU A 72 -2.72 -5.43 8.95
C LEU A 72 -3.49 -6.16 10.05
N VAL A 73 -4.51 -6.93 9.68
CA VAL A 73 -5.27 -7.76 10.64
C VAL A 73 -4.38 -8.86 11.21
N GLU A 74 -3.61 -9.57 10.38
CA GLU A 74 -2.75 -10.66 10.83
C GLU A 74 -1.57 -10.18 11.69
N ILE A 75 -1.05 -8.98 11.44
CA ILE A 75 -0.03 -8.31 12.26
C ILE A 75 -0.62 -7.82 13.59
N GLY A 76 -1.94 -7.62 13.67
CA GLY A 76 -2.59 -6.98 14.81
C GLY A 76 -2.36 -5.46 14.82
N ALA A 77 -2.30 -4.84 13.65
CA ALA A 77 -2.20 -3.38 13.54
C ALA A 77 -3.55 -2.74 13.87
N GLU A 78 -3.52 -1.71 14.73
CA GLU A 78 -4.69 -1.02 15.23
C GLU A 78 -4.62 0.48 14.91
N ARG A 79 -5.78 1.13 14.89
CA ARG A 79 -5.85 2.59 14.74
C ARG A 79 -5.81 3.26 16.10
N ILE A 80 -4.73 3.98 16.36
CA ILE A 80 -4.54 4.73 17.61
C ILE A 80 -4.58 6.24 17.33
N ARG A 81 -4.88 7.02 18.38
CA ARG A 81 -4.86 8.49 18.31
C ARG A 81 -3.45 8.98 18.66
N ASP A 82 -2.78 9.58 17.69
CA ASP A 82 -1.49 10.26 17.84
C ASP A 82 -1.72 11.77 18.07
N GLU A 83 -0.98 12.34 19.00
CA GLU A 83 -1.13 13.74 19.45
C GLU A 83 -0.77 14.77 18.36
N GLY A 84 -0.06 14.38 17.29
CA GLY A 84 0.34 15.27 16.20
C GLY A 84 -0.26 14.94 14.83
N ALA A 85 -0.76 13.72 14.61
CA ALA A 85 -1.25 13.26 13.31
C ALA A 85 -2.69 12.76 13.29
N GLY A 86 -3.39 12.75 14.43
CA GLY A 86 -4.74 12.20 14.53
C GLY A 86 -4.72 10.68 14.51
N LEU A 87 -5.62 10.04 13.77
CA LEU A 87 -5.71 8.57 13.77
C LEU A 87 -4.68 7.95 12.83
N ILE A 88 -3.81 7.10 13.36
CA ILE A 88 -2.75 6.40 12.62
C ILE A 88 -2.82 4.89 12.87
N TYR A 89 -2.26 4.10 11.97
CA TYR A 89 -2.00 2.68 12.20
C TYR A 89 -0.74 2.50 13.05
N ALA A 90 -0.82 1.63 14.06
CA ALA A 90 0.29 1.24 14.92
C ALA A 90 0.19 -0.24 15.31
N VAL A 91 1.31 -0.83 15.73
CA VAL A 91 1.37 -2.23 16.20
C VAL A 91 1.57 -2.22 17.73
N PRO A 92 0.58 -2.61 18.54
CA PRO A 92 0.60 -2.42 20.01
C PRO A 92 1.78 -3.08 20.75
N ASN A 93 2.30 -4.19 20.22
CA ASN A 93 3.38 -4.97 20.83
C ASN A 93 4.76 -4.73 20.23
N TYR A 94 4.89 -3.79 19.29
CA TYR A 94 6.19 -3.36 18.81
C TYR A 94 6.50 -2.01 19.42
N PRO A 95 7.62 -1.84 20.14
CA PRO A 95 7.99 -0.52 20.61
C PRO A 95 8.17 0.35 19.38
N ALA A 96 7.19 1.23 19.11
CA ALA A 96 7.47 2.45 18.38
C ALA A 96 8.71 3.02 19.08
N ARG A 97 9.77 3.30 18.33
CA ARG A 97 10.91 4.04 18.87
C ARG A 97 10.31 5.34 19.39
N ARG A 98 9.95 5.37 20.68
CA ARG A 98 9.52 6.58 21.37
C ARG A 98 10.65 7.53 21.06
N GLY A 99 10.34 8.61 20.34
CA GLY A 99 11.31 9.66 20.10
C GLY A 99 12.01 9.90 21.41
N GLU A 100 13.33 9.79 21.40
CA GLU A 100 14.17 10.07 22.55
C GLU A 100 13.86 11.50 22.97
N GLY A 101 12.88 11.62 23.87
CA GLY A 101 12.56 12.84 24.56
C GLY A 101 13.76 13.11 25.43
N GLN A 102 14.64 13.97 24.92
CA GLN A 102 15.55 14.84 25.64
C GLN A 102 15.53 14.57 27.15
N LEU A 103 16.48 13.77 27.63
CA LEU A 103 16.81 13.78 29.05
C LEU A 103 17.29 15.20 29.38
N PRO A 104 16.66 15.96 30.29
CA PRO A 104 17.34 17.09 30.88
C PRO A 104 18.43 16.52 31.80
N MET A 105 19.61 16.31 31.23
CA MET A 105 20.85 16.53 31.96
C MET A 105 20.99 18.04 32.15
N HIS A 106 21.61 18.44 33.27
CA HIS A 106 21.67 19.80 33.87
C HIS A 106 20.52 20.03 34.86
N ALA A 107 20.72 20.00 36.18
CA ALA A 107 21.95 20.01 36.98
C ALA A 107 21.67 19.45 38.38
#